data_AF-G8F205-F1
#
_entry.id   AF-G8F205-F1
#
_cell.length_a   1.000
_cell.length_b   1.000
_cell.length_c   1.000
_cell.angle_alpha   90.00
_cell.angle_beta   90.00
_cell.angle_gamma   90.00
#
_symmetry.space_group_name_H-M   'P 1'
#
loop_
_entity.id
_entity.type
_entity.pdbx_description
1 polymer ?
#
loop_
_entity_poly.entity_id
_entity_poly.type
_entity_poly.pdbx_seq_one_letter_code
_entity_poly.pdbx_strand_id
1 'polypeptide(L)' 'LVKKSPGKHLSQLENYGMPFSRTEDGKIYQRAFGRQSLKFGKGGQAHRCCCVADRTGPSLLHTLYGRVFNLGYV' A
#
# COMPACT_ATOMS: atom_id res chain seq x y z
N LEU A 1 -6.60 4.42 -12.12
CA LEU A 1 -7.80 4.10 -11.32
C LEU A 1 -7.38 3.65 -9.93
N VAL A 2 -7.38 4.58 -8.97
CA VAL A 2 -7.13 4.27 -7.55
C VAL A 2 -8.41 3.70 -6.96
N LYS A 3 -8.38 2.53 -6.31
CA LYS A 3 -9.54 2.06 -5.54
C LYS A 3 -9.90 3.11 -4.47
N LYS A 4 -11.19 3.50 -4.41
CA LYS A 4 -11.73 4.58 -3.55
C LYS A 4 -11.41 4.43 -2.06
N SER A 5 -11.14 3.20 -1.59
CA SER A 5 -10.63 2.95 -0.25
C SER A 5 -9.58 1.83 -0.29
N PRO A 6 -8.38 2.04 0.29
CA PRO A 6 -7.49 0.93 0.62
C PRO A 6 -8.22 -0.06 1.54
N GLY A 7 -7.85 -1.34 1.47
CA GLY A 7 -8.41 -2.34 2.39
C GLY A 7 -8.06 -2.01 3.84
N LYS A 8 -8.82 -2.52 4.81
CA LYS A 8 -8.66 -2.23 6.25
C LYS A 8 -7.21 -2.30 6.72
N HIS A 9 -6.46 -3.30 6.27
CA HIS A 9 -5.05 -3.50 6.63
C HIS A 9 -4.12 -2.41 6.08
N LEU A 10 -4.37 -1.89 4.88
CA LEU A 10 -3.58 -0.81 4.33
C LEU A 10 -3.82 0.50 5.06
N SER A 11 -5.08 0.80 5.42
CA SER A 11 -5.40 1.94 6.27
C SER A 11 -4.75 1.82 7.66
N GLN A 12 -4.68 0.62 8.22
CA GLN A 12 -3.95 0.38 9.48
C GLN A 12 -2.44 0.64 9.33
N LEU A 13 -1.81 0.17 8.24
CA LEU A 13 -0.40 0.42 7.98
C LEU A 13 -0.10 1.91 7.78
N GLU A 14 -0.98 2.63 7.08
CA GLU A 14 -0.90 4.09 6.95
C GLU A 14 -0.97 4.78 8.32
N ASN A 15 -1.88 4.35 9.20
CA ASN A 15 -1.99 4.85 10.57
C ASN A 15 -0.76 4.50 11.44
N TYR A 16 -0.05 3.41 11.14
CA TYR A 16 1.23 3.09 11.79
C TYR A 16 2.39 3.95 11.29
N GLY A 17 2.18 4.83 10.31
CA GLY A 17 3.18 5.73 9.77
C GLY A 17 3.88 5.20 8.52
N MET A 18 3.29 4.23 7.81
CA MET A 18 3.87 3.71 6.56
C MET A 18 3.82 4.79 5.47
N PRO A 19 4.96 5.20 4.88
CA PRO A 19 5.05 6.35 3.98
C PRO A 19 4.65 5.99 2.54
N PHE A 20 3.40 5.59 2.33
CA PHE A 20 2.89 5.27 1.00
C PHE A 20 3.09 6.41 0.00
N SER A 21 3.43 6.05 -1.25
CA SER A 21 3.42 7.01 -2.35
C SER A 21 2.01 7.57 -2.55
N ARG A 22 1.93 8.85 -2.91
CA ARG A 22 0.68 9.58 -3.08
C ARG A 22 0.40 9.89 -4.54
N THR A 23 -0.88 9.95 -4.89
CA THR A 23 -1.36 10.61 -6.11
C THR A 23 -1.48 12.11 -5.89
N GLU A 24 -1.69 12.87 -6.96
CA GLU A 24 -1.98 14.31 -6.90
C GLU A 24 -3.17 14.61 -5.96
N ASP A 25 -4.17 13.74 -5.93
CA ASP A 25 -5.34 13.83 -5.03
C ASP A 25 -5.05 13.47 -3.55
N GLY A 26 -3.79 13.21 -3.16
CA GLY A 26 -3.41 12.84 -1.79
C GLY A 26 -3.78 11.40 -1.37
N LYS A 27 -4.32 10.59 -2.28
CA LYS A 27 -4.64 9.17 -2.02
C LYS A 27 -3.41 8.28 -2.19
N ILE A 28 -3.46 7.08 -1.63
CA ILE A 28 -2.41 6.08 -1.83
C ILE A 28 -2.31 5.70 -3.31
N TYR A 29 -1.14 5.91 -3.89
CA TYR A 29 -0.83 5.53 -5.27
C TYR A 29 -0.84 4.01 -5.44
N GLN A 30 -1.45 3.56 -6.54
CA GLN A 30 -1.58 2.15 -6.89
C GLN A 30 -1.01 1.91 -8.29
N ARG A 31 0.09 1.16 -8.38
CA ARG A 31 0.71 0.80 -9.66
C ARG A 31 0.04 -0.43 -10.29
N ALA A 32 0.19 -0.56 -11.60
CA ALA A 32 -0.07 -1.81 -12.29
C ALA A 32 0.98 -2.84 -11.87
N PHE A 33 0.55 -4.09 -11.74
CA PHE A 33 1.42 -5.21 -11.43
C PHE A 33 1.04 -6.42 -12.26
N GLY A 34 1.99 -7.32 -12.50
CA GLY A 34 1.81 -8.47 -13.39
C GLY A 34 0.61 -9.34 -13.00
N ARG A 35 -0.11 -9.82 -14.03
CA ARG A 35 -1.29 -10.72 -13.90
C ARG A 35 -2.41 -10.20 -13.00
N GLN A 36 -2.47 -8.89 -12.74
CA GLN A 36 -3.62 -8.28 -12.10
C GLN A 36 -4.56 -7.78 -13.18
N SER A 37 -5.73 -8.39 -13.28
CA SER A 37 -6.77 -7.99 -14.23
C SER A 37 -8.02 -7.45 -13.55
N LEU A 38 -8.80 -6.66 -14.27
CA LEU A 38 -10.15 -6.25 -13.87
C LEU A 38 -11.17 -7.25 -14.44
N LYS A 39 -12.35 -7.35 -13.81
CA LYS A 39 -13.51 -8.13 -14.30
C LYS A 39 -13.14 -9.57 -14.72
N PHE A 40 -12.44 -10.32 -13.85
CA PHE A 40 -12.03 -11.71 -14.09
C PHE A 40 -11.30 -11.93 -15.43
N GLY A 41 -10.37 -11.03 -15.78
CA GLY A 41 -9.58 -11.14 -17.00
C GLY A 41 -10.13 -10.40 -18.22
N LYS A 42 -11.38 -9.92 -18.17
CA LYS A 42 -12.04 -9.26 -19.31
C LYS A 42 -11.85 -7.74 -19.35
N GLY A 43 -11.35 -7.13 -18.27
CA GLY A 43 -11.28 -5.68 -18.10
C GLY A 43 -9.89 -5.06 -18.23
N GLY A 44 -8.91 -5.78 -18.81
CA GLY A 44 -7.53 -5.31 -18.90
C GLY A 44 -6.79 -5.28 -17.56
N GLN A 45 -5.65 -4.59 -17.51
CA GLN A 45 -4.74 -4.52 -16.36
C GLN A 45 -5.38 -3.75 -15.19
N ALA A 46 -5.28 -4.28 -13.98
CA ALA A 46 -5.72 -3.63 -12.75
C ALA A 46 -4.57 -2.86 -12.09
N HIS A 47 -4.92 -1.73 -11.48
CA HIS A 47 -4.03 -0.92 -10.64
C HIS A 47 -4.49 -1.07 -9.19
N ARG A 48 -3.87 -1.99 -8.45
CA ARG A 48 -4.24 -2.28 -7.04
C ARG A 48 -3.06 -2.52 -6.12
N CYS A 49 -1.82 -2.46 -6.63
CA CYS A 49 -0.62 -2.60 -5.82
C CYS A 49 -0.20 -1.24 -5.25
N CYS A 50 -0.36 -1.07 -3.94
CA CYS A 50 0.15 0.10 -3.23
C CYS A 50 1.67 -0.03 -3.03
N CYS A 51 2.40 1.06 -3.18
CA CYS A 51 3.86 1.05 -3.08
C CYS A 51 4.41 2.30 -2.38
N VAL A 52 5.65 2.18 -1.91
CA VAL A 52 6.50 3.29 -1.46
C VAL A 52 7.63 3.40 -2.47
N ALA A 53 7.41 4.12 -3.56
CA ALA A 53 8.30 4.11 -4.72
C ALA A 53 8.69 2.65 -5.07
N ASP A 54 9.99 2.34 -5.01
CA ASP A 54 10.53 0.98 -5.19
C ASP A 54 11.08 0.37 -3.88
N ARG A 55 10.80 0.98 -2.71
CA ARG A 55 11.30 0.57 -1.39
C ARG A 55 10.22 0.08 -0.43
N THR A 56 9.12 -0.43 -0.97
CA THR A 56 7.96 -0.89 -0.19
C THR A 56 8.32 -1.91 0.90
N GLY A 57 9.23 -2.85 0.61
CA GLY A 57 9.67 -3.88 1.56
C GLY A 57 10.40 -3.30 2.78
N PRO A 58 11.53 -2.61 2.58
CA PRO A 58 12.25 -1.95 3.68
C PRO A 58 11.35 -1.01 4.49
N SER A 59 10.53 -0.18 3.84
CA SER A 59 9.61 0.72 4.55
C SER A 59 8.61 -0.04 5.41
N LEU A 60 8.04 -1.14 4.91
CA LEU A 60 7.12 -1.97 5.69
C LEU A 60 7.81 -2.57 6.92
N LEU A 61 9.02 -3.11 6.75
CA LEU A 61 9.79 -3.68 7.86
C LEU A 61 10.08 -2.64 8.94
N HIS A 62 10.56 -1.46 8.55
CA HIS A 62 10.82 -0.36 9.48
C HIS A 62 9.55 0.11 10.20
N THR A 63 8.42 0.22 9.51
CA THR A 63 7.14 0.59 10.13
C THR A 63 6.68 -0.45 11.14
N LEU A 64 6.74 -1.74 10.79
CA LEU A 64 6.32 -2.81 11.70
C LEU A 64 7.26 -2.93 12.90
N TYR A 65 8.57 -2.83 12.69
CA TYR A 65 9.56 -2.84 13.76
C TYR A 65 9.33 -1.66 14.72
N GLY A 66 9.19 -0.44 14.19
CA GLY A 66 8.87 0.74 15.00
C GLY A 66 7.54 0.61 15.75
N ARG A 67 6.54 -0.06 15.16
CA ARG A 67 5.27 -0.35 15.83
C ARG A 67 5.44 -1.31 17.00
N VAL A 68 6.20 -2.39 16.83
CA VAL A 68 6.47 -3.37 17.89
C VAL A 68 7.27 -2.73 19.02
N PHE A 69 8.27 -1.90 18.69
CA PHE A 69 9.05 -1.13 19.65
C PHE A 69 8.17 -0.18 20.47
N ASN A 70 7.28 0.58 19.82
CA ASN A 70 6.36 1.49 20.52
C ASN A 70 5.35 0.75 21.43
N LEU A 71 5.06 -0.50 21.15
CA LEU A 71 4.20 -1.34 21.99
C LEU A 71 4.94 -1.95 23.20
N GLY A 72 6.26 -1.75 23.33
CA GLY A 72 7.07 -2.22 24.46
C GLY A 72 7.38 -3.71 24.45
N TYR A 73 7.27 -4.37 23.29
CA TYR A 73 7.63 -5.78 23.13
C TYR A 73 9.13 -6.02 22.94
N VAL A 74 9.90 -4.96 22.69
CA VAL A 74 11.36 -4.94 22.49
C VAL A 74 11.96 -3.78 23.25
#